data_AF-X1DV01-F1
#
_entry.id   AF-X1DV01-F1
#
_cell.length_a   1.000
_cell.length_b   1.000
_cell.length_c   1.000
_cell.angle_alpha   90.00
_cell.angle_beta   90.00
_cell.angle_gamma   90.00
#
_symmetry.space_group_name_H-M   'P 1'
#
loop_
_entity.id
_entity.type
_entity.pdbx_description
1 polymer ?
#
loop_
_entity_poly.entity_id
_entity_poly.type
_entity_poly.pdbx_seq_one_letter_code
_entity_poly.pdbx_strand_id
1 'polypeptide(L)' 'MSNRNYGDRTMHKATCADCGNECEVPFEPKEGRPVY' A
#
# COMPACT_ATOMS: atom_id res chain seq x y z
N MET A 1 -6.93 1.12 -27.84
CA MET A 1 -7.19 1.72 -26.52
C MET A 1 -6.20 1.10 -25.55
N SER A 2 -5.29 1.89 -25.00
CA SER A 2 -4.14 1.42 -24.23
C SER A 2 -4.62 0.74 -22.95
N ASN A 3 -4.79 -0.59 -23.03
CA ASN A 3 -5.19 -1.43 -21.91
C ASN A 3 -4.02 -1.49 -20.93
N ARG A 4 -3.90 -0.46 -20.09
CA ARG A 4 -2.98 -0.43 -18.96
C ARG A 4 -3.42 -1.54 -18.02
N ASN A 5 -2.82 -2.70 -18.22
CA ASN A 5 -2.86 -3.83 -17.33
C ASN A 5 -2.32 -3.32 -15.98
N TYR A 6 -3.24 -2.86 -15.13
CA TYR A 6 -2.98 -2.51 -13.75
C TYR A 6 -2.83 -3.85 -13.05
N GLY A 7 -1.71 -4.53 -13.35
CA GLY A 7 -1.45 -5.92 -12.96
C GLY A 7 -1.77 -6.11 -11.49
N ASP A 8 -2.45 -7.21 -11.19
CA ASP A 8 -3.04 -7.57 -9.91
C ASP A 8 -2.30 -6.92 -8.72
N ARG A 9 -2.78 -5.75 -8.30
CA ARG A 9 -2.15 -5.03 -7.19
C ARG A 9 -2.65 -5.66 -5.92
N THR A 10 -1.85 -6.55 -5.35
CA THR A 10 -2.11 -7.06 -4.01
C THR A 10 -2.09 -5.89 -3.05
N MET A 11 -3.24 -5.63 -2.43
CA MET A 11 -3.36 -4.64 -1.38
C MET A 11 -2.89 -5.27 -0.07
N HIS A 12 -1.96 -4.61 0.60
CA HIS A 12 -1.39 -5.02 1.88
C HIS A 12 -1.90 -4.11 2.99
N LYS A 13 -2.26 -4.69 4.13
CA LYS A 13 -2.62 -3.91 5.32
C LYS A 13 -1.39 -3.26 5.91
N ALA A 14 -1.46 -1.96 6.11
CA ALA A 14 -0.42 -1.14 6.71
C ALA A 14 -1.01 -0.22 7.78
N THR A 15 -0.17 0.26 8.69
CA THR A 15 -0.54 1.30 9.66
C THR A 15 0.11 2.60 9.22
N CYS A 16 -0.69 3.66 9.06
CA CYS A 16 -0.20 4.98 8.68
C CYS A 16 0.72 5.54 9.77
N ALA A 17 1.93 5.97 9.41
CA ALA A 17 2.90 6.48 10.38
C ALA A 17 2.50 7.86 10.95
N ASP A 18 1.71 8.64 10.21
CA ASP A 18 1.30 9.99 10.61
C ASP A 18 0.09 9.98 11.56
N CYS A 19 -0.91 9.13 11.30
CA CYS A 19 -2.15 9.09 12.08
C CYS A 19 -2.36 7.80 12.89
N GLY A 20 -1.57 6.75 12.66
CA GLY A 20 -1.66 5.48 13.39
C GLY A 20 -2.84 4.58 12.98
N ASN A 21 -3.59 4.95 11.94
CA ASN A 21 -4.75 4.18 11.49
C ASN A 21 -4.36 3.07 10.51
N GLU A 22 -5.17 2.00 10.46
CA GLU A 22 -5.02 0.94 9.49
C GLU A 22 -5.50 1.39 8.10
N CYS A 23 -4.70 1.10 7.07
CA CYS A 23 -4.98 1.39 5.67
C CYS A 23 -4.50 0.25 4.77
N GLU A 24 -4.93 0.27 3.50
CA GLU A 24 -4.53 -0.73 2.51
C GLU A 24 -3.69 -0.05 1.42
N VAL A 25 -2.49 -0.58 1.18
CA VAL A 25 -1.52 -0.02 0.25
C VAL A 25 -1.09 -1.06 -0.79
N PRO A 26 -0.82 -0.66 -2.05
CA PRO A 26 -0.43 -1.59 -3.11
C PRO A 26 1.06 -2.00 -3.04
N PHE A 27 1.72 -1.76 -1.91
CA PHE A 27 3.13 -2.08 -1.67
C PHE A 27 3.25 -2.82 -0.33
N GLU A 28 4.27 -3.67 -0.21
CA GLU A 28 4.51 -4.41 1.02
C GLU A 28 5.03 -3.47 2.15
N PRO A 29 4.27 -3.30 3.26
CA PRO A 29 4.75 -2.53 4.40
C PRO A 29 5.89 -3.27 5.08
N LYS A 30 7.01 -2.59 5.31
CA LYS A 30 8.18 -3.17 5.99
C LYS A 30 8.33 -2.57 7.38
N GLU A 31 8.59 -3.42 8.37
CA GLU A 31 8.92 -2.98 9.73
C GLU A 31 10.17 -2.08 9.69
N GLY A 32 9.98 -0.78 9.91
CA GLY A 32 11.03 0.24 9.83
C GLY A 32 10.93 1.23 8.66
N ARG A 33 9.96 1.07 7.75
CA ARG A 33 9.65 2.07 6.71
C ARG A 33 8.27 2.68 6.95
N PRO A 34 8.17 4.00 7.21
CA PRO A 34 6.90 4.66 7.42
C PRO A 34 6.02 4.57 6.17
N VAL A 35 4.76 4.20 6.39
CA VAL A 35 3.70 4.27 5.39
C VAL A 35 3.06 5.64 5.51
N TYR A 36 3.27 6.48 4.48
CA TYR A 36 2.70 7.81 4.34
C TYR A 36 1.42 7.76 3.50
#